data_AF-A0A2Z5WXG3-F1
#
_entry.id   AF-A0A2Z5WXG3-F1
#
_cell.length_a   1.000
_cell.length_b   1.000
_cell.length_c   1.000
_cell.angle_alpha   90.00
_cell.angle_beta   90.00
_cell.angle_gamma   90.00
#
_symmetry.space_group_name_H-M   'P 1'
#
loop_
_entity.id
_entity.type
_entity.pdbx_description
1 polymer ?
#
loop_
_entity_poly.entity_id
_entity_poly.type
_entity_poly.pdbx_seq_one_letter_code
_entity_poly.pdbx_strand_id
1 'polypeptide(L)'
;MSYSAFTLRKAKEELNLNFIEGVRFLPDLDVITPSANLTEFLQESIPLAIAMGSEKARSELIISPILFEVRKQLDRQISFFSGEEFNVDESIGLNGVCDFLVSRSTEQLFVEAPVVAIVEAKKDDLKSGLGQCIAEMVAAQRFNLGRENAIDVIYGCVTSGNRWLFLQLKEQNLTIDLEEYVVPPVNWLLNALAWMCKPDLI
;
A
#
# COMPACT_ATOMS: atom_id res chain seq x y z
N MET A 1 5.83 20.04 7.38
CA MET A 1 5.49 19.51 6.03
C MET A 1 4.72 18.22 6.24
N SER A 2 3.77 17.86 5.38
CA SER A 2 3.03 16.59 5.48
C SER A 2 3.45 15.62 4.37
N TYR A 3 3.00 14.37 4.43
CA TYR A 3 3.24 13.36 3.38
C TYR A 3 2.95 13.89 1.96
N SER A 4 1.84 14.60 1.78
CA SER A 4 1.45 15.21 0.50
C SER A 4 2.41 16.26 -0.06
N ALA A 5 3.37 16.75 0.74
CA ALA A 5 4.42 17.67 0.30
C ALA A 5 5.64 16.97 -0.32
N PHE A 6 5.68 15.63 -0.33
CA PHE A 6 6.77 14.86 -0.94
C PHE A 6 6.54 14.63 -2.43
N THR A 7 7.41 15.23 -3.25
CA THR A 7 7.60 14.81 -4.64
C THR A 7 8.57 13.63 -4.69
N LEU A 8 8.61 12.89 -5.80
CA LEU A 8 9.54 11.76 -5.98
C LEU A 8 11.01 12.16 -5.73
N ARG A 9 11.43 13.32 -6.27
CA ARG A 9 12.78 13.85 -6.07
C ARG A 9 13.05 14.17 -4.60
N LYS A 10 12.10 14.84 -3.96
CA LYS A 10 12.21 15.21 -2.55
C LYS A 10 12.28 13.99 -1.64
N ALA A 11 11.46 12.98 -1.89
CA ALA A 11 11.50 11.72 -1.14
C ALA A 11 12.87 11.04 -1.27
N LYS A 12 13.46 11.01 -2.48
CA LYS A 12 14.80 10.47 -2.68
C LYS A 12 15.87 11.25 -1.90
N GLU A 13 15.90 12.56 -2.06
CA GLU A 13 16.97 13.43 -1.55
C GLU A 13 16.87 13.64 -0.03
N GLU A 14 15.69 13.96 0.50
CA GLU A 14 15.51 14.28 1.92
C GLU A 14 15.44 13.04 2.81
N LEU A 15 14.98 11.90 2.28
CA LEU A 15 14.93 10.63 3.03
C LEU A 15 16.16 9.74 2.78
N ASN A 16 17.13 10.23 2.00
CA ASN A 16 18.41 9.57 1.72
C ASN A 16 18.26 8.13 1.18
N LEU A 17 17.47 7.98 0.12
CA LEU A 17 17.11 6.68 -0.46
C LEU A 17 17.91 6.36 -1.73
N ASN A 18 18.31 5.09 -1.86
CA ASN A 18 18.88 4.52 -3.07
C ASN A 18 17.76 3.92 -3.93
N PHE A 19 17.56 4.46 -5.13
CA PHE A 19 16.50 4.00 -6.02
C PHE A 19 17.00 2.87 -6.92
N ILE A 20 16.22 1.79 -6.98
CA ILE A 20 16.42 0.66 -7.87
C ILE A 20 15.17 0.58 -8.76
N GLU A 21 15.33 0.83 -10.06
CA GLU A 21 14.22 0.89 -11.00
C GLU A 21 14.23 -0.32 -11.94
N GLY A 22 13.04 -0.78 -12.34
CA GLY A 22 12.89 -1.82 -13.37
C GLY A 22 13.22 -3.23 -12.91
N VAL A 23 13.33 -3.45 -11.60
CA VAL A 23 13.50 -4.77 -10.99
C VAL A 23 12.17 -5.20 -10.38
N ARG A 24 11.58 -6.27 -10.90
CA ARG A 24 10.41 -6.91 -10.30
C ARG A 24 10.84 -7.66 -9.03
N PHE A 25 10.27 -7.31 -7.90
CA PHE A 25 10.50 -7.98 -6.61
C PHE A 25 9.37 -8.94 -6.21
N LEU A 26 8.18 -8.80 -6.82
CA LEU A 26 7.06 -9.70 -6.59
C LEU A 26 7.38 -11.07 -7.23
N PRO A 27 7.36 -12.17 -6.47
CA PRO A 27 7.64 -13.50 -7.02
C PRO A 27 6.50 -13.94 -7.94
N ASP A 28 6.68 -15.09 -8.58
CA ASP A 28 5.57 -15.78 -9.23
C ASP A 28 4.70 -16.42 -8.13
N LEU A 29 3.43 -16.00 -8.09
CA LEU A 29 2.51 -16.32 -7.00
C LEU A 29 1.43 -17.29 -7.47
N ASP A 30 1.10 -18.25 -6.60
CA ASP A 30 -0.04 -19.15 -6.81
C ASP A 30 -1.35 -18.39 -6.89
N VAL A 31 -2.28 -18.84 -7.75
CA VAL A 31 -3.57 -18.18 -7.96
C VAL A 31 -4.46 -18.29 -6.71
N ILE A 32 -4.78 -17.15 -6.07
CA ILE A 32 -5.90 -17.05 -5.14
C ILE A 32 -7.18 -16.76 -5.91
N THR A 33 -8.24 -17.44 -5.51
CA THR A 33 -9.60 -17.21 -6.03
C THR A 33 -10.30 -16.16 -5.16
N PRO A 34 -10.76 -15.01 -5.72
CA PRO A 34 -11.58 -14.07 -4.97
C PRO A 34 -12.88 -14.72 -4.53
N SER A 35 -13.42 -14.30 -3.38
CA SER A 35 -14.77 -14.73 -3.00
C SER A 35 -15.82 -14.22 -4.00
N ALA A 36 -16.90 -15.00 -4.18
CA ALA A 36 -18.00 -14.63 -5.08
C ALA A 36 -18.54 -13.23 -4.78
N ASN A 37 -18.66 -12.87 -3.50
CA ASN A 37 -19.11 -11.55 -3.06
C ASN A 37 -18.19 -10.42 -3.57
N LEU A 38 -16.87 -10.60 -3.49
CA LEU A 38 -15.94 -9.60 -4.02
C LEU A 38 -16.04 -9.53 -5.55
N THR A 39 -16.11 -10.67 -6.22
CA THR A 39 -16.23 -10.71 -7.69
C THR A 39 -17.49 -9.99 -8.16
N GLU A 40 -18.64 -10.29 -7.59
CA GLU A 40 -19.92 -9.64 -7.91
C GLU A 40 -19.88 -8.14 -7.59
N PHE A 41 -19.34 -7.77 -6.42
CA PHE A 41 -19.21 -6.36 -6.03
C PHE A 41 -18.35 -5.57 -7.02
N LEU A 42 -17.15 -6.08 -7.35
CA LEU A 42 -16.19 -5.39 -8.23
C LEU A 42 -16.67 -5.30 -9.69
N GLN A 43 -17.53 -6.22 -10.14
CA GLN A 43 -18.14 -6.14 -11.48
C GLN A 43 -18.98 -4.87 -11.64
N GLU A 44 -19.72 -4.48 -10.62
CA GLU A 44 -20.57 -3.28 -10.62
C GLU A 44 -19.79 -2.02 -10.15
N SER A 45 -18.94 -2.17 -9.15
CA SER A 45 -18.32 -1.05 -8.46
C SER A 45 -17.17 -0.41 -9.24
N ILE A 46 -16.39 -1.19 -10.01
CA ILE A 46 -15.27 -0.67 -10.80
C ILE A 46 -15.75 0.34 -11.86
N PRO A 47 -16.71 0.00 -12.74
CA PRO A 47 -17.24 0.97 -13.72
C PRO A 47 -17.80 2.23 -13.06
N LEU A 48 -18.52 2.08 -11.93
CA LEU A 48 -19.10 3.19 -11.19
C LEU A 48 -18.02 4.12 -10.61
N ALA A 49 -17.00 3.56 -9.96
CA ALA A 49 -15.91 4.32 -9.38
C ALA A 49 -15.12 5.11 -10.43
N ILE A 50 -14.87 4.48 -11.59
CA ILE A 50 -14.22 5.13 -12.73
C ILE A 50 -15.10 6.28 -13.25
N ALA A 51 -16.41 6.07 -13.39
CA ALA A 51 -17.35 7.10 -13.83
C ALA A 51 -17.44 8.29 -12.85
N MET A 52 -17.32 8.04 -11.54
CA MET A 52 -17.29 9.09 -10.51
C MET A 52 -15.98 9.88 -10.51
N GLY A 53 -14.85 9.23 -10.84
CA GLY A 53 -13.55 9.88 -11.08
C GLY A 53 -12.82 10.45 -9.85
N SER A 54 -13.37 10.34 -8.64
CA SER A 54 -12.73 10.83 -7.42
C SER A 54 -11.84 9.77 -6.76
N GLU A 55 -10.79 10.19 -6.05
CA GLU A 55 -9.96 9.30 -5.22
C GLU A 55 -10.83 8.58 -4.17
N LYS A 56 -11.75 9.32 -3.55
CA LYS A 56 -12.69 8.77 -2.57
C LYS A 56 -13.54 7.62 -3.14
N ALA A 57 -14.07 7.77 -4.35
CA ALA A 57 -14.83 6.71 -5.01
C ALA A 57 -13.95 5.48 -5.29
N ARG A 58 -12.71 5.67 -5.78
CA ARG A 58 -11.76 4.57 -6.02
C ARG A 58 -11.38 3.86 -4.71
N SER A 59 -11.16 4.62 -3.64
CA SER A 59 -10.86 4.09 -2.30
C SER A 59 -12.02 3.24 -1.74
N GLU A 60 -13.25 3.72 -1.83
CA GLU A 60 -14.42 3.05 -1.24
C GLU A 60 -14.94 1.89 -2.08
N LEU A 61 -14.92 2.02 -3.41
CA LEU A 61 -15.57 1.07 -4.31
C LEU A 61 -14.60 0.05 -4.93
N ILE A 62 -13.28 0.25 -4.81
CA ILE A 62 -12.29 -0.68 -5.37
C ILE A 62 -11.29 -1.10 -4.31
N ILE A 63 -10.53 -0.16 -3.74
CA ILE A 63 -9.35 -0.46 -2.90
C ILE A 63 -9.75 -1.10 -1.57
N SER A 64 -10.66 -0.47 -0.82
CA SER A 64 -11.12 -0.96 0.49
C SER A 64 -11.76 -2.36 0.42
N PRO A 65 -12.67 -2.67 -0.54
CA PRO A 65 -13.17 -4.03 -0.75
C PRO A 65 -12.08 -5.08 -1.00
N ILE A 66 -11.04 -4.72 -1.77
CA ILE A 66 -9.91 -5.62 -2.04
C ILE A 66 -9.11 -5.86 -0.75
N LEU A 67 -8.75 -4.81 -0.01
CA LEU A 67 -8.04 -4.95 1.26
C LEU A 67 -8.85 -5.74 2.31
N PHE A 68 -10.18 -5.55 2.33
CA PHE A 68 -11.07 -6.33 3.17
C PHE A 68 -11.03 -7.83 2.83
N GLU A 69 -11.01 -8.18 1.54
CA GLU A 69 -10.86 -9.57 1.10
C GLU A 69 -9.46 -10.12 1.44
N VAL A 70 -8.38 -9.35 1.26
CA VAL A 70 -7.02 -9.76 1.68
C VAL A 70 -7.00 -10.11 3.16
N ARG A 71 -7.59 -9.25 4.01
CA ARG A 71 -7.71 -9.52 5.44
C ARG A 71 -8.47 -10.81 5.73
N LYS A 72 -9.56 -11.08 4.99
CA LYS A 72 -10.34 -12.32 5.14
C LYS A 72 -9.53 -13.55 4.73
N GLN A 73 -8.75 -13.45 3.65
CA GLN A 73 -7.91 -14.55 3.13
C GLN A 73 -6.71 -14.86 4.01
N LEU A 74 -6.23 -13.87 4.77
CA LEU A 74 -5.19 -14.04 5.78
C LEU A 74 -5.77 -14.36 7.17
N ASP A 75 -6.93 -15.01 7.23
CA ASP A 75 -7.60 -15.44 8.47
C ASP A 75 -7.72 -14.32 9.52
N ARG A 76 -7.89 -13.08 9.07
CA ARG A 76 -8.02 -11.87 9.90
C ARG A 76 -6.81 -11.64 10.81
N GLN A 77 -5.64 -12.14 10.42
CA GLN A 77 -4.35 -11.95 11.11
C GLN A 77 -3.66 -10.62 10.77
N ILE A 78 -4.33 -9.80 9.95
CA ILE A 78 -3.92 -8.43 9.64
C ILE A 78 -5.06 -7.46 9.96
N SER A 79 -4.70 -6.20 10.12
CA SER A 79 -5.61 -5.07 10.18
C SER A 79 -5.27 -4.11 9.05
N PHE A 80 -6.30 -3.42 8.56
CA PHE A 80 -6.10 -2.34 7.58
C PHE A 80 -6.87 -1.11 8.02
N PHE A 81 -6.29 0.06 7.77
CA PHE A 81 -6.85 1.34 8.16
C PHE A 81 -7.10 2.15 6.88
N SER A 82 -8.11 3.02 6.90
CA SER A 82 -8.45 3.88 5.76
C SER A 82 -8.60 5.31 6.23
N GLY A 83 -7.77 6.21 5.70
CA GLY A 83 -7.78 7.63 6.08
C GLY A 83 -7.38 7.87 7.54
N GLU A 84 -6.39 7.11 8.05
CA GLU A 84 -5.93 7.21 9.44
C GLU A 84 -4.79 8.23 9.57
N GLU A 85 -4.78 8.99 10.66
CA GLU A 85 -3.65 9.85 11.00
C GLU A 85 -2.44 9.00 11.39
N PHE A 86 -1.30 9.26 10.76
CA PHE A 86 -0.08 8.52 10.99
C PHE A 86 1.10 9.47 11.14
N ASN A 87 1.22 10.07 12.33
CA ASN A 87 2.20 11.10 12.64
C ASN A 87 3.43 10.48 13.32
N VAL A 88 4.49 10.22 12.55
CA VAL A 88 5.66 9.46 13.02
C VAL A 88 6.85 10.37 13.33
N ASP A 89 7.15 11.32 12.45
CA ASP A 89 8.25 12.28 12.65
C ASP A 89 7.92 13.60 11.96
N GLU A 90 7.26 14.48 12.70
CA GLU A 90 6.84 15.79 12.22
C GLU A 90 8.02 16.68 11.80
N SER A 91 9.19 16.49 12.42
CA SER A 91 10.37 17.35 12.22
C SER A 91 10.91 17.30 10.80
N ILE A 92 10.77 16.16 10.13
CA ILE A 92 11.16 15.94 8.73
C ILE A 92 9.96 15.74 7.80
N GLY A 93 8.76 15.94 8.32
CA GLY A 93 7.52 15.93 7.54
C GLY A 93 6.84 14.57 7.35
N LEU A 94 7.22 13.55 8.12
CA LEU A 94 6.57 12.24 8.14
C LEU A 94 5.32 12.28 9.04
N ASN A 95 4.31 13.02 8.61
CA ASN A 95 3.02 13.20 9.28
C ASN A 95 1.91 13.49 8.26
N GLY A 96 0.68 13.26 8.68
CA GLY A 96 -0.52 13.41 7.87
C GLY A 96 -1.38 12.16 7.87
N VAL A 97 -2.36 12.14 6.97
CA VAL A 97 -3.30 11.04 6.80
C VAL A 97 -2.78 10.13 5.70
N CYS A 98 -2.71 8.83 5.97
CA CYS A 98 -2.45 7.82 4.94
C CYS A 98 -3.78 7.33 4.36
N ASP A 99 -3.84 7.14 3.04
CA ASP A 99 -5.05 6.59 2.40
C ASP A 99 -5.37 5.19 2.93
N PHE A 100 -4.37 4.30 2.94
CA PHE A 100 -4.46 3.03 3.64
C PHE A 100 -3.12 2.56 4.21
N LEU A 101 -3.22 1.93 5.38
CA LEU A 101 -2.13 1.24 6.08
C LEU A 101 -2.54 -0.20 6.32
N VAL A 102 -1.62 -1.14 6.20
CA VAL A 102 -1.83 -2.53 6.60
C VAL A 102 -0.83 -2.91 7.68
N SER A 103 -1.33 -3.43 8.80
CA SER A 103 -0.50 -3.90 9.91
C SER A 103 -0.64 -5.40 10.07
N ARG A 104 0.46 -6.08 10.38
CA ARG A 104 0.46 -7.50 10.75
C ARG A 104 0.11 -7.65 12.23
N SER A 105 -1.11 -7.22 12.55
CA SER A 105 -1.72 -7.29 13.87
C SER A 105 -3.20 -7.62 13.72
N THR A 106 -3.77 -8.32 14.71
CA THR A 106 -5.23 -8.52 14.77
C THR A 106 -5.98 -7.30 15.29
N GLU A 107 -5.26 -6.30 15.82
CA GLU A 107 -5.84 -5.09 16.40
C GLU A 107 -6.26 -4.10 15.32
N GLN A 108 -7.52 -3.65 15.39
CA GLN A 108 -8.16 -2.81 14.37
C GLN A 108 -8.55 -1.42 14.89
N LEU A 109 -8.49 -1.20 16.21
CA LEU A 109 -8.87 0.06 16.85
C LEU A 109 -7.76 1.11 16.75
N PHE A 110 -6.50 0.66 16.70
CA PHE A 110 -5.31 1.50 16.61
C PHE A 110 -4.29 0.84 15.69
N VAL A 111 -3.49 1.65 15.01
CA VAL A 111 -2.36 1.17 14.19
C VAL A 111 -1.31 0.56 15.11
N GLU A 112 -0.99 -0.72 14.88
CA GLU A 112 -0.03 -1.49 15.66
C GLU A 112 1.14 -1.96 14.81
N ALA A 113 2.32 -2.09 15.43
CA ALA A 113 3.49 -2.57 14.72
C ALA A 113 3.44 -4.11 14.53
N PRO A 114 3.90 -4.65 13.38
CA PRO A 114 4.50 -3.89 12.29
C PRO A 114 3.47 -3.45 11.25
N VAL A 115 3.55 -2.20 10.83
CA VAL A 115 2.94 -1.72 9.57
C VAL A 115 3.76 -2.30 8.43
N VAL A 116 3.15 -3.14 7.59
CA VAL A 116 3.83 -3.92 6.53
C VAL A 116 3.64 -3.33 5.14
N ALA A 117 2.52 -2.65 4.90
CA ALA A 117 2.21 -2.11 3.58
C ALA A 117 1.49 -0.75 3.65
N ILE A 118 1.80 0.09 2.67
CA ILE A 118 1.12 1.36 2.38
C ILE A 118 0.36 1.22 1.05
N VAL A 119 -0.88 1.73 0.98
CA VAL A 119 -1.60 1.87 -0.30
C VAL A 119 -2.05 3.30 -0.47
N GLU A 120 -1.44 3.99 -1.44
CA GLU A 120 -1.72 5.39 -1.75
C GLU A 120 -2.62 5.48 -2.98
N ALA A 121 -3.80 6.10 -2.84
CA ALA A 121 -4.75 6.24 -3.92
C ALA A 121 -4.49 7.53 -4.71
N LYS A 122 -4.63 7.45 -6.03
CA LYS A 122 -4.58 8.58 -6.95
C LYS A 122 -5.69 8.49 -7.98
N LYS A 123 -6.01 9.61 -8.62
CA LYS A 123 -7.00 9.62 -9.71
C LYS A 123 -6.50 8.84 -10.92
N ASP A 124 -5.50 9.37 -11.62
CA ASP A 124 -4.99 8.75 -12.86
C ASP A 124 -3.46 8.80 -12.97
N ASP A 125 -2.79 9.76 -12.35
CA ASP A 125 -1.33 9.87 -12.39
C ASP A 125 -0.70 9.15 -11.19
N LEU A 126 -0.35 7.88 -11.37
CA LEU A 126 0.32 7.07 -10.34
C LEU A 126 1.69 7.66 -9.96
N LYS A 127 2.40 8.26 -10.93
CA LYS A 127 3.73 8.83 -10.69
C LYS A 127 3.67 9.98 -9.68
N SER A 128 2.59 10.77 -9.71
CA SER A 128 2.37 11.86 -8.76
C SER A 128 2.27 11.39 -7.31
N GLY A 129 1.80 10.15 -7.06
CA GLY A 129 1.66 9.59 -5.72
C GLY A 129 2.91 8.94 -5.16
N LEU A 130 3.95 8.70 -5.98
CA LEU A 130 5.14 7.97 -5.54
C LEU A 130 5.85 8.66 -4.38
N GLY A 131 6.06 9.97 -4.46
CA GLY A 131 6.77 10.71 -3.41
C GLY A 131 6.07 10.60 -2.04
N GLN A 132 4.75 10.71 -2.04
CA GLN A 132 3.93 10.56 -0.84
C GLN A 132 3.98 9.13 -0.29
N CYS A 133 3.71 8.12 -1.13
CA CYS A 133 3.76 6.72 -0.74
C CYS A 133 5.13 6.33 -0.16
N ILE A 134 6.23 6.82 -0.75
CA ILE A 134 7.59 6.55 -0.25
C ILE A 134 7.81 7.18 1.13
N ALA A 135 7.33 8.40 1.35
CA ALA A 135 7.44 9.04 2.67
C ALA A 135 6.66 8.25 3.74
N GLU A 136 5.45 7.79 3.41
CA GLU A 136 4.63 6.94 4.28
C GLU A 136 5.30 5.59 4.55
N MET A 137 5.97 4.97 3.56
CA MET A 137 6.75 3.74 3.75
C MET A 137 7.93 3.94 4.71
N VAL A 138 8.66 5.06 4.59
CA VAL A 138 9.75 5.42 5.52
C VAL A 138 9.18 5.69 6.93
N ALA A 139 8.01 6.31 7.02
CA ALA A 139 7.32 6.50 8.30
C ALA A 139 6.95 5.15 8.93
N ALA A 140 6.41 4.20 8.16
CA ALA A 140 6.12 2.85 8.64
C ALA A 140 7.38 2.13 9.14
N GLN A 141 8.50 2.22 8.42
CA GLN A 141 9.79 1.67 8.86
C GLN A 141 10.22 2.24 10.22
N ARG A 142 10.14 3.58 10.39
CA ARG A 142 10.49 4.25 11.66
C ARG A 142 9.52 3.93 12.79
N PHE A 143 8.22 3.88 12.49
CA PHE A 143 7.19 3.50 13.46
C PHE A 143 7.44 2.09 14.00
N ASN A 144 7.69 1.13 13.10
CA ASN A 144 7.99 -0.26 13.48
C ASN A 144 9.24 -0.35 14.35
N LEU A 145 10.31 0.36 13.97
CA LEU A 145 11.54 0.43 14.76
C LEU A 145 11.30 1.05 16.15
N GLY A 146 10.57 2.15 16.23
CA GLY A 146 10.24 2.82 17.49
C GLY A 146 9.33 2.01 18.42
N ARG A 147 8.65 0.98 17.89
CA ARG A 147 7.83 0.02 18.64
C ARG A 147 8.56 -1.30 18.94
N GLU A 148 9.88 -1.35 18.73
CA GLU A 148 10.72 -2.54 18.94
C GLU A 148 10.26 -3.77 18.12
N ASN A 149 9.61 -3.54 16.98
CA ASN A 149 9.08 -4.59 16.09
C ASN A 149 9.47 -4.29 14.63
N ALA A 150 10.75 -4.01 14.42
CA ALA A 150 11.31 -3.75 13.10
C ALA A 150 11.19 -5.00 12.21
N ILE A 151 10.90 -4.76 10.92
CA ILE A 151 10.89 -5.77 9.87
C ILE A 151 11.80 -5.31 8.74
N ASP A 152 12.37 -6.27 8.00
CA ASP A 152 13.38 -5.99 6.97
C ASP A 152 12.82 -5.18 5.80
N VAL A 153 11.54 -5.39 5.48
CA VAL A 153 10.91 -4.87 4.27
C VAL A 153 9.60 -4.19 4.59
N ILE A 154 9.44 -2.96 4.08
CA ILE A 154 8.14 -2.29 3.98
C ILE A 154 7.72 -2.30 2.52
N TYR A 155 6.47 -2.70 2.27
CA TYR A 155 5.90 -2.67 0.94
C TYR A 155 5.03 -1.43 0.74
N GLY A 156 4.86 -1.04 -0.52
CA GLY A 156 3.99 0.07 -0.88
C GLY A 156 3.39 -0.14 -2.24
N CYS A 157 2.28 0.53 -2.51
CA CYS A 157 1.78 0.67 -3.86
C CYS A 157 1.03 1.97 -4.06
N VAL A 158 1.13 2.52 -5.26
CA VAL A 158 0.30 3.63 -5.72
C VAL A 158 -0.73 3.10 -6.70
N THR A 159 -1.99 3.50 -6.55
CA THR A 159 -3.08 2.92 -7.35
C THR A 159 -4.15 3.92 -7.77
N SER A 160 -4.71 3.71 -8.96
CA SER A 160 -5.95 4.35 -9.42
C SER A 160 -7.18 3.47 -9.14
N GLY A 161 -7.06 2.46 -8.28
CA GLY A 161 -8.03 1.39 -8.11
C GLY A 161 -7.91 0.32 -9.20
N ASN A 162 -7.88 0.72 -10.48
CA ASN A 162 -7.79 -0.19 -11.62
C ASN A 162 -6.36 -0.43 -12.16
N ARG A 163 -5.38 0.37 -11.74
CA ARG A 163 -3.96 0.20 -12.10
C ARG A 163 -3.11 0.36 -10.85
N TRP A 164 -2.11 -0.50 -10.69
CA TRP A 164 -1.31 -0.62 -9.47
C TRP A 164 0.18 -0.64 -9.82
N LEU A 165 0.96 0.16 -9.10
CA LEU A 165 2.42 0.21 -9.19
C LEU A 165 3.00 -0.14 -7.82
N PHE A 166 3.95 -1.06 -7.74
CA PHE A 166 4.44 -1.60 -6.48
C PHE A 166 5.85 -1.12 -6.13
N LEU A 167 6.08 -0.99 -4.83
CA LEU A 167 7.33 -0.53 -4.23
C LEU A 167 7.76 -1.47 -3.09
N GLN A 168 9.08 -1.60 -2.93
CA GLN A 168 9.70 -2.32 -1.83
C GLN A 168 10.79 -1.45 -1.21
N LEU A 169 10.72 -1.21 0.10
CA LEU A 169 11.74 -0.51 0.86
C LEU A 169 12.45 -1.49 1.79
N LYS A 170 13.73 -1.74 1.54
CA LYS A 170 14.62 -2.51 2.41
C LYS A 170 15.78 -1.64 2.85
N GLU A 171 15.84 -1.36 4.15
CA GLU A 171 16.76 -0.36 4.72
C GLU A 171 16.62 0.99 3.99
N GLN A 172 17.63 1.44 3.23
CA GLN A 172 17.59 2.66 2.40
C GLN A 172 17.38 2.36 0.91
N ASN A 173 17.27 1.09 0.51
CA ASN A 173 17.09 0.70 -0.87
C ASN A 173 15.59 0.64 -1.19
N LEU A 174 15.15 1.55 -2.05
CA LEU A 174 13.80 1.61 -2.57
C LEU A 174 13.78 1.02 -3.98
N THR A 175 13.12 -0.12 -4.14
CA THR A 175 12.82 -0.72 -5.44
C THR A 175 11.46 -0.25 -5.92
N ILE A 176 11.38 0.24 -7.16
CA ILE A 176 10.13 0.57 -7.85
C ILE A 176 9.99 -0.41 -9.02
N ASP A 177 8.96 -1.26 -8.94
CA ASP A 177 8.55 -2.06 -10.09
C ASP A 177 7.88 -1.11 -11.10
N LEU A 178 8.42 -1.06 -12.32
CA LEU A 178 7.91 -0.17 -13.37
C LEU A 178 6.74 -0.78 -14.14
N GLU A 179 6.34 -2.02 -13.84
CA GLU A 179 5.16 -2.65 -14.41
C GLU A 179 3.88 -2.15 -13.74
N GLU A 180 2.93 -1.61 -14.54
CA GLU A 180 1.58 -1.27 -14.08
C GLU A 180 0.67 -2.49 -14.18
N TYR A 181 0.19 -2.97 -13.05
CA TYR A 181 -0.70 -4.13 -12.97
C TYR A 181 -2.16 -3.68 -13.03
N VAL A 182 -2.91 -4.19 -14.00
CA VAL A 182 -4.29 -3.77 -14.29
C VAL A 182 -5.30 -4.75 -13.65
N VAL A 183 -6.36 -4.21 -13.08
CA VAL A 183 -7.53 -4.97 -12.62
C VAL A 183 -8.80 -4.47 -13.33
N PRO A 184 -9.74 -5.37 -13.72
CA PRO A 184 -9.74 -6.83 -13.56
C PRO A 184 -8.78 -7.59 -14.52
N PRO A 185 -8.41 -8.86 -14.23
CA PRO A 185 -8.86 -9.70 -13.10
C PRO A 185 -8.17 -9.37 -11.77
N VAL A 186 -8.90 -9.53 -10.65
CA VAL A 186 -8.40 -9.15 -9.31
C VAL A 186 -7.51 -10.22 -8.63
N ASN A 187 -7.52 -11.45 -9.14
CA ASN A 187 -6.85 -12.61 -8.54
C ASN A 187 -5.37 -12.36 -8.25
N TRP A 188 -4.64 -11.85 -9.26
CA TRP A 188 -3.21 -11.58 -9.13
C TRP A 188 -2.93 -10.48 -8.08
N LEU A 189 -3.77 -9.46 -8.02
CA LEU A 189 -3.63 -8.38 -7.04
C LEU A 189 -3.85 -8.89 -5.62
N LEU A 190 -4.86 -9.75 -5.39
CA LEU A 190 -5.08 -10.38 -4.09
C LEU A 190 -3.86 -11.21 -3.67
N ASN A 191 -3.24 -11.94 -4.60
CA ASN A 191 -2.01 -12.66 -4.33
C ASN A 191 -0.88 -11.75 -3.89
N ALA A 192 -0.62 -10.69 -4.66
CA ALA A 192 0.48 -9.76 -4.39
C ALA A 192 0.32 -9.12 -3.01
N LEU A 193 -0.87 -8.57 -2.72
CA LEU A 193 -1.17 -7.94 -1.43
C LEU A 193 -1.13 -8.95 -0.28
N ALA A 194 -1.68 -10.14 -0.45
CA ALA A 194 -1.62 -11.19 0.58
C ALA A 194 -0.18 -11.65 0.85
N TRP A 195 0.65 -11.76 -0.20
CA TRP A 195 2.06 -12.11 -0.07
C TRP A 195 2.86 -11.04 0.67
N MET A 196 2.67 -9.76 0.32
CA MET A 196 3.31 -8.62 1.01
C MET A 196 3.00 -8.57 2.51
N CYS A 197 1.86 -9.10 2.93
CA CYS A 197 1.42 -9.04 4.33
C CYS A 197 1.80 -10.28 5.16
N LYS A 198 2.27 -11.36 4.52
CA LYS A 198 2.72 -12.55 5.24
C LYS A 198 4.10 -12.29 5.86
N PRO A 199 4.43 -12.93 7.00
CA PRO A 199 5.81 -12.98 7.45
C PRO A 199 6.72 -13.54 6.38
N ASP A 200 7.92 -12.99 6.27
CA ASP A 200 8.99 -13.62 5.51
C ASP A 200 9.14 -15.06 6.01
N LEU A 201 9.02 -16.03 5.10
CA LEU A 201 9.29 -17.43 5.40
C LEU A 201 10.80 -17.55 5.60
N ILE A 202 11.23 -17.63 6.88
CA ILE A 202 12.60 -17.99 7.26
C ILE A 202 12.85 -19.46 6.92
#